data_AF-A0A4P5XK71-F1
#
_entry.id   AF-A0A4P5XK71-F1
#
_cell.length_a   1.000
_cell.length_b   1.000
_cell.length_c   1.000
_cell.angle_alpha   90.00
_cell.angle_beta   90.00
_cell.angle_gamma   90.00
#
_symmetry.space_group_name_H-M   'P 1'
#
loop_
_entity.id
_entity.type
_entity.pdbx_description
1 polymer ?
#
loop_
_entity_poly.entity_id
_entity_poly.type
_entity_poly.pdbx_seq_one_letter_code
_entity_poly.pdbx_strand_id
1 'polypeptide(L)'
;MRVETTEKKAFIAACLCLVIGGVGFRVAMAELKVYLQKESVPLRAPIDELPRTLGNWKQVGKDQQFSDAMIEELGTTQFLDRSYVSLGDNTNGVMQVHVAYYTGMIDTVPRVPERCWGASGLVMWGESQIRQQKLDTSKWDFKSGPVQISSGMRYPQTMVKEPVTRNDILVNLPLGDITMTATCFQDPKKPNMTFIGGYFFIANGSLTPSALAVRNLSFRLTDRYAYYCKVQFSYRVNEPPEKAITMFDQLSSDLLQSLLPQLMRSLPDWPSLESKSSTALGNNS
;
A
#
# COMPACT_ATOMS: atom_id res chain seq x y z
N MET A 1 -7.42 30.37 53.34
CA MET A 1 -7.17 31.05 52.05
C MET A 1 -8.52 31.51 51.48
N ARG A 2 -8.86 32.80 51.60
CA ARG A 2 -10.08 33.36 50.98
C ARG A 2 -9.69 33.87 49.60
N VAL A 3 -10.10 33.15 48.56
CA VAL A 3 -9.93 33.58 47.16
C VAL A 3 -10.75 34.83 46.92
N GLU A 4 -10.12 35.91 46.45
CA GLU A 4 -10.79 37.19 46.22
C GLU A 4 -11.81 37.08 45.06
N THR A 5 -12.87 37.89 45.12
CA THR A 5 -13.97 37.85 44.14
C THR A 5 -13.48 38.09 42.70
N THR A 6 -12.41 38.85 42.52
CA THR A 6 -11.77 39.12 41.22
C THR A 6 -11.06 37.88 40.66
N GLU A 7 -10.35 37.14 41.51
CA GLU A 7 -9.67 35.88 41.14
C GLU A 7 -10.68 34.83 40.71
N LYS A 8 -11.83 34.73 41.41
CA LYS A 8 -12.94 33.84 41.03
C LYS A 8 -13.52 34.20 39.65
N LYS A 9 -13.71 35.49 39.36
CA LYS A 9 -14.21 35.95 38.06
C LYS A 9 -13.22 35.64 36.92
N ALA A 10 -11.93 35.89 37.14
CA ALA A 10 -10.89 35.57 36.17
C ALA A 10 -10.79 34.06 35.91
N PHE A 11 -10.87 33.23 36.96
CA PHE A 11 -10.89 31.78 36.84
C PHE A 11 -12.11 31.28 36.05
N ILE A 12 -13.30 31.79 36.36
CA ILE A 12 -14.53 31.44 35.63
C ILE A 12 -14.43 31.86 34.15
N ALA A 13 -13.91 33.05 33.87
CA ALA A 13 -13.70 33.52 32.51
C ALA A 13 -12.73 32.61 31.74
N ALA A 14 -11.61 32.21 32.36
CA ALA A 14 -10.65 31.27 31.78
C ALA A 14 -11.28 29.90 31.52
N CYS A 15 -12.04 29.36 32.48
CA CYS A 15 -12.77 28.10 32.30
C CYS A 15 -13.80 28.19 31.16
N LEU A 16 -14.56 29.29 31.07
CA LEU A 16 -15.51 29.52 29.98
C LEU A 16 -14.80 29.62 28.64
N CYS A 17 -13.68 30.33 28.54
CA CYS A 17 -12.88 30.39 27.31
C CYS A 17 -12.39 29.00 26.89
N LEU A 18 -11.93 28.17 27.83
CA LEU A 18 -11.49 26.79 27.53
C LEU A 18 -12.65 25.91 27.07
N VAL A 19 -13.81 26.00 27.72
CA VAL A 19 -15.01 25.23 27.34
C VAL A 19 -15.51 25.68 25.97
N ILE A 20 -15.65 26.99 25.73
CA ILE A 20 -16.08 27.54 24.44
C ILE A 20 -15.07 27.19 23.35
N GLY A 21 -13.77 27.29 23.62
CA GLY A 21 -12.72 26.91 22.69
C GLY A 21 -12.75 25.41 22.36
N GLY A 22 -12.90 24.55 23.36
CA GLY A 22 -12.96 23.09 23.17
C GLY A 22 -14.22 22.64 22.42
N VAL A 23 -15.39 23.17 22.80
CA VAL A 23 -16.66 22.88 22.11
C VAL A 23 -16.65 23.47 20.70
N GLY A 24 -16.25 24.74 20.55
CA GLY A 24 -16.13 25.42 19.26
C GLY A 24 -15.17 24.71 18.32
N PHE A 25 -14.02 24.23 18.83
CA PHE A 25 -13.08 23.42 18.05
C PHE A 25 -13.71 22.10 17.61
N ARG A 26 -14.40 21.38 18.50
CA ARG A 26 -15.08 20.11 18.12
C ARG A 26 -16.16 20.34 17.07
N VAL A 27 -16.98 21.38 17.23
CA VAL A 27 -18.01 21.76 16.25
C VAL A 27 -17.37 22.15 14.92
N ALA A 28 -16.32 22.97 14.94
CA ALA A 28 -15.59 23.36 13.73
C ALA A 28 -14.96 22.15 13.03
N MET A 29 -14.38 21.19 13.76
CA MET A 29 -13.81 19.96 13.17
C MET A 29 -14.91 19.07 12.57
N ALA A 30 -16.08 19.00 13.19
CA ALA A 30 -17.23 18.25 12.66
C ALA A 30 -17.79 18.89 11.38
N GLU A 31 -17.97 20.21 11.38
CA GLU A 31 -18.42 21.01 10.21
C GLU A 31 -17.40 20.94 9.05
N LEU A 32 -16.11 21.07 9.36
CA LEU A 32 -15.02 20.98 8.38
C LEU A 32 -14.70 19.53 7.95
N LYS A 33 -15.41 18.53 8.50
CA LYS A 33 -15.27 17.10 8.19
C LYS A 33 -13.83 16.60 8.32
N VAL A 34 -13.12 17.10 9.34
CA VAL A 34 -11.71 16.78 9.59
C VAL A 34 -11.63 15.58 10.54
N TYR A 35 -11.18 14.44 10.01
CA TYR A 35 -10.85 13.24 10.78
C TYR A 35 -9.37 13.27 11.16
N LEU A 36 -9.08 13.70 12.40
CA LEU A 36 -7.72 13.73 12.94
C LEU A 36 -7.18 12.33 13.26
N GLN A 37 -8.05 11.43 13.70
CA GLN A 37 -7.73 10.03 13.94
C GLN A 37 -8.39 9.17 12.87
N LYS A 38 -7.60 8.34 12.18
CA LYS A 38 -8.10 7.45 11.13
C LYS A 38 -8.55 6.12 11.71
N GLU A 39 -9.71 5.65 11.26
CA GLU A 39 -10.21 4.32 11.60
C GLU A 39 -9.54 3.25 10.75
N SER A 40 -9.30 2.10 11.37
CA SER A 40 -8.78 0.91 10.68
C SER A 40 -9.83 0.27 9.79
N VAL A 41 -9.37 -0.35 8.71
CA VAL A 41 -10.18 -1.08 7.76
C VAL A 41 -9.65 -2.51 7.71
N PRO A 42 -10.49 -3.53 7.94
CA PRO A 42 -10.04 -4.90 7.78
C PRO A 42 -9.85 -5.24 6.30
N LEU A 43 -8.94 -6.17 6.03
CA LEU A 43 -8.86 -6.83 4.74
C LEU A 43 -10.18 -7.55 4.41
N ARG A 44 -10.52 -7.66 3.12
CA ARG A 44 -11.66 -8.46 2.67
C ARG A 44 -11.34 -9.95 2.67
N ALA A 45 -10.08 -10.29 2.40
CA ALA A 45 -9.54 -11.62 2.52
C ALA A 45 -8.11 -11.55 3.08
N PRO A 46 -7.67 -12.52 3.89
CA PRO A 46 -6.29 -12.63 4.34
C PRO A 46 -5.29 -12.60 3.17
N ILE A 47 -4.13 -11.93 3.34
CA ILE A 47 -3.14 -11.78 2.25
C ILE A 47 -2.47 -13.11 1.90
N ASP A 48 -2.39 -14.05 2.84
CA ASP A 48 -1.86 -15.39 2.62
C ASP A 48 -2.74 -16.26 1.69
N GLU A 49 -4.01 -15.89 1.50
CA GLU A 49 -4.91 -16.46 0.49
C GLU A 49 -4.58 -16.04 -0.96
N LEU A 50 -3.59 -15.17 -1.17
CA LEU A 50 -3.10 -14.92 -2.52
C LEU A 50 -2.79 -16.25 -3.24
N PRO A 51 -3.13 -16.39 -4.53
CA PRO A 51 -2.93 -17.66 -5.23
C PRO A 51 -1.48 -18.14 -5.19
N ARG A 52 -1.32 -19.45 -5.02
CA ARG A 52 -0.02 -20.11 -5.22
C ARG A 52 0.37 -20.18 -6.70
N THR A 53 -0.59 -20.00 -7.60
CA THR A 53 -0.36 -19.93 -9.05
C THR A 53 -0.96 -18.64 -9.59
N LEU A 54 -0.15 -17.83 -10.25
CA LEU A 54 -0.52 -16.51 -10.79
C LEU A 54 -0.14 -16.47 -12.27
N GLY A 55 -1.10 -16.74 -13.16
CA GLY A 55 -0.80 -16.86 -14.59
C GLY A 55 0.23 -17.97 -14.82
N ASN A 56 1.36 -17.61 -15.43
CA ASN A 56 2.49 -18.52 -15.66
C ASN A 56 3.40 -18.69 -14.44
N TRP A 57 3.10 -18.08 -13.29
CA TRP A 57 3.95 -18.17 -12.09
C TRP A 57 3.42 -19.19 -11.10
N LYS A 58 4.34 -19.90 -10.44
CA LYS A 58 4.03 -20.83 -9.37
C LYS A 58 4.89 -20.56 -8.14
N GLN A 59 4.28 -20.66 -6.96
CA GLN A 59 4.97 -20.57 -5.69
C GLN A 59 6.04 -21.68 -5.59
N VAL A 60 7.21 -21.30 -5.07
CA VAL A 60 8.30 -22.21 -4.72
C VAL A 60 8.61 -22.06 -3.24
N GLY A 61 8.73 -23.19 -2.54
CA GLY A 61 8.95 -23.21 -1.10
C GLY A 61 7.70 -22.83 -0.30
N LYS A 62 7.90 -22.61 1.00
CA LYS A 62 6.87 -22.10 1.92
C LYS A 62 6.98 -20.58 2.02
N ASP A 63 5.90 -19.94 2.46
CA ASP A 63 5.92 -18.52 2.79
C ASP A 63 6.92 -18.27 3.93
N GLN A 64 7.70 -17.20 3.84
CA GLN A 64 8.68 -16.90 4.87
C GLN A 64 7.95 -16.40 6.12
N GLN A 65 8.33 -16.96 7.26
CA GLN A 65 7.91 -16.48 8.56
C GLN A 65 8.98 -15.56 9.12
N PHE A 66 8.55 -14.42 9.65
CA PHE A 66 9.42 -13.45 10.29
C PHE A 66 9.44 -13.69 11.80
N SER A 67 10.57 -13.38 12.44
CA SER A 67 10.67 -13.38 13.90
C SER A 67 9.80 -12.27 14.50
N ASP A 68 9.44 -12.40 15.77
CA ASP A 68 8.63 -11.39 16.47
C ASP A 68 9.27 -10.00 16.42
N ALA A 69 10.60 -9.91 16.57
CA ALA A 69 11.34 -8.66 16.43
C ALA A 69 11.21 -8.04 15.04
N MET A 70 11.25 -8.85 13.98
CA MET A 70 11.09 -8.37 12.60
C MET A 70 9.64 -7.95 12.32
N ILE A 71 8.65 -8.61 12.94
CA ILE A 71 7.23 -8.23 12.86
C ILE A 71 6.99 -6.89 13.57
N GLU A 72 7.59 -6.70 14.75
CA GLU A 72 7.56 -5.43 15.48
C GLU A 72 8.16 -4.30 14.66
N GLU A 73 9.34 -4.52 14.05
CA GLU A 73 9.97 -3.55 13.15
C GLU A 73 9.16 -3.28 11.87
N LEU A 74 8.47 -4.30 11.36
CA LEU A 74 7.60 -4.16 10.20
C LEU A 74 6.37 -3.30 10.56
N GLY A 75 5.91 -3.36 11.81
CA GLY A 75 4.75 -2.60 12.29
C GLY A 75 3.40 -3.19 11.85
N THR A 76 3.39 -4.41 11.32
CA THR A 76 2.16 -5.13 10.96
C THR A 76 2.36 -6.64 10.97
N THR A 77 1.32 -7.37 11.39
CA THR A 77 1.22 -8.83 11.27
C THR A 77 0.54 -9.27 9.97
N GLN A 78 -0.03 -8.33 9.22
CA GLN A 78 -0.72 -8.60 7.96
C GLN A 78 0.27 -8.46 6.80
N PHE A 79 1.06 -9.51 6.60
CA PHE A 79 2.03 -9.56 5.51
C PHE A 79 2.09 -10.93 4.85
N LEU A 80 2.66 -10.96 3.65
CA LEU A 80 3.03 -12.17 2.93
C LEU A 80 4.42 -11.97 2.36
N ASP A 81 5.28 -12.97 2.54
CA ASP A 81 6.56 -13.07 1.87
C ASP A 81 6.65 -14.41 1.14
N ARG A 82 6.57 -14.36 -0.20
CA ARG A 82 6.40 -15.56 -1.04
C ARG A 82 7.28 -15.51 -2.27
N SER A 83 7.94 -16.62 -2.54
CA SER A 83 8.75 -16.82 -3.74
C SER A 83 7.94 -17.44 -4.88
N TYR A 84 8.01 -16.86 -6.07
CA TYR A 84 7.40 -17.36 -7.29
C TYR A 84 8.48 -17.65 -8.35
N VAL A 85 8.24 -18.70 -9.15
CA VAL A 85 9.04 -19.02 -10.34
C VAL A 85 8.15 -18.98 -11.58
N SER A 86 8.68 -18.46 -12.69
CA SER A 86 8.00 -18.45 -13.98
C SER A 86 8.03 -19.84 -14.60
N LEU A 87 6.88 -20.32 -15.08
CA LEU A 87 6.72 -21.59 -15.79
C LEU A 87 6.87 -21.32 -17.28
N GLY A 88 8.01 -21.69 -17.86
CA GLY A 88 8.22 -21.66 -19.31
C GLY A 88 9.28 -20.69 -19.79
N ASP A 89 9.84 -19.85 -18.91
CA ASP A 89 10.98 -19.00 -19.25
C ASP A 89 12.26 -19.51 -18.56
N ASN A 90 13.34 -19.64 -19.32
CA ASN A 90 14.64 -20.12 -18.84
C ASN A 90 15.43 -18.99 -18.13
N THR A 91 14.77 -17.87 -17.84
CA THR A 91 15.30 -16.79 -17.01
C THR A 91 15.36 -17.31 -15.57
N ASN A 92 16.56 -17.70 -15.16
CA ASN A 92 16.92 -18.41 -13.91
C ASN A 92 16.54 -17.73 -12.57
N GLY A 93 15.49 -16.93 -12.49
CA GLY A 93 15.20 -16.12 -11.33
C GLY A 93 13.89 -16.47 -10.63
N VAL A 94 14.02 -16.75 -9.33
CA VAL A 94 12.91 -16.70 -8.38
C VAL A 94 12.62 -15.23 -8.09
N MET A 95 11.36 -14.82 -8.21
CA MET A 95 10.88 -13.52 -7.79
C MET A 95 10.26 -13.63 -6.40
N GLN A 96 10.82 -12.94 -5.42
CA GLN A 96 10.24 -12.86 -4.09
C GLN A 96 9.28 -11.68 -4.03
N VAL A 97 8.04 -11.94 -3.67
CA VAL A 97 6.98 -10.95 -3.49
C VAL A 97 6.77 -10.75 -2.00
N HIS A 98 6.96 -9.52 -1.54
CA HIS A 98 6.63 -9.09 -0.19
C HIS A 98 5.45 -8.11 -0.24
N VAL A 99 4.36 -8.47 0.43
CA VAL A 99 3.15 -7.64 0.57
C VAL A 99 2.96 -7.34 2.05
N ALA A 100 2.76 -6.08 2.43
CA ALA A 100 2.50 -5.70 3.82
C ALA A 100 1.40 -4.65 3.89
N TYR A 101 0.38 -4.90 4.72
CA TYR A 101 -0.81 -4.08 4.85
C TYR A 101 -0.86 -3.34 6.19
N TYR A 102 -1.24 -2.06 6.11
CA TYR A 102 -1.27 -1.13 7.23
C TYR A 102 -2.56 -0.33 7.19
N THR A 103 -3.16 -0.07 8.35
CA THR A 103 -4.43 0.64 8.42
C THR A 103 -4.62 1.35 9.76
N GLY A 104 -5.55 2.31 9.81
CA GLY A 104 -5.84 3.13 10.98
C GLY A 104 -4.81 4.23 11.16
N MET A 105 -4.35 4.43 12.39
CA MET A 105 -3.28 5.37 12.70
C MET A 105 -1.93 4.78 12.24
N ILE A 106 -1.52 5.17 11.05
CA ILE A 106 -0.21 4.85 10.49
C ILE A 106 0.71 6.01 10.85
N ASP A 107 1.63 5.74 11.77
CA ASP A 107 2.67 6.70 12.17
C ASP A 107 4.05 6.33 11.62
N THR A 108 4.16 5.18 10.96
CA THR A 108 5.43 4.64 10.48
C THR A 108 5.68 5.00 9.02
N VAL A 109 6.86 5.58 8.75
CA VAL A 109 7.35 5.75 7.37
C VAL A 109 7.60 4.36 6.76
N PRO A 110 7.05 4.05 5.57
CA PRO A 110 7.25 2.74 4.99
C PRO A 110 8.72 2.41 4.78
N ARG A 111 9.12 1.20 5.21
CA ARG A 111 10.47 0.66 4.97
C ARG A 111 10.63 0.36 3.47
N VAL A 112 11.74 0.79 2.87
CA VAL A 112 12.04 0.58 1.44
C VAL A 112 13.41 -0.08 1.25
N PRO A 113 13.67 -0.80 0.14
CA PRO A 113 14.92 -1.52 -0.10
C PRO A 113 16.17 -0.66 0.09
N GLU A 114 16.16 0.60 -0.34
CA GLU A 114 17.29 1.53 -0.25
C GLU A 114 17.79 1.69 1.18
N ARG A 115 16.88 1.66 2.16
CA ARG A 115 17.20 1.76 3.59
C ARG A 115 17.53 0.40 4.20
N CYS A 116 16.73 -0.63 3.88
CA CYS A 116 16.80 -1.93 4.55
C CYS A 116 17.98 -2.77 4.06
N TRP A 117 18.24 -2.76 2.75
CA TRP A 117 19.28 -3.57 2.14
C TRP A 117 20.66 -2.93 2.30
N GLY A 118 20.72 -1.59 2.29
CA GLY A 118 21.90 -0.86 2.72
C GLY A 118 22.34 -1.24 4.14
N ALA A 119 21.39 -1.29 5.08
CA ALA A 119 21.66 -1.74 6.45
C ALA A 119 22.10 -3.22 6.53
N SER A 120 21.75 -4.04 5.54
CA SER A 120 22.15 -5.45 5.44
C SER A 120 23.51 -5.66 4.75
N GLY A 121 24.19 -4.58 4.36
CA GLY A 121 25.53 -4.61 3.74
C GLY A 121 25.54 -4.67 2.21
N LEU A 122 24.38 -4.56 1.55
CA LEU A 122 24.33 -4.39 0.09
C LEU A 122 24.59 -2.92 -0.28
N VAL A 123 25.29 -2.70 -1.39
CA VAL A 123 25.62 -1.36 -1.89
C VAL A 123 24.75 -1.06 -3.10
N MET A 124 24.12 0.12 -3.12
CA MET A 124 23.34 0.59 -4.26
C MET A 124 24.25 0.76 -5.49
N TRP A 125 23.78 0.24 -6.62
CA TRP A 125 24.35 0.49 -7.92
C TRP A 125 23.49 1.55 -8.63
N GLY A 126 24.03 2.77 -8.75
CA GLY A 126 23.31 3.91 -9.29
C GLY A 126 22.20 4.45 -8.37
N GLU A 127 21.39 5.34 -8.92
CA GLU A 127 20.22 5.90 -8.24
C GLU A 127 18.98 5.03 -8.48
N SER A 128 18.02 5.13 -7.55
CA SER A 128 16.70 4.54 -7.71
C SER A 128 15.97 5.12 -8.92
N GLN A 129 15.28 4.27 -9.68
CA GLN A 129 14.58 4.68 -10.89
C GLN A 129 13.08 4.38 -10.77
N ILE A 130 12.25 5.29 -11.29
CA ILE A 130 10.83 5.01 -11.50
C ILE A 130 10.69 4.19 -12.78
N ARG A 131 10.11 2.99 -12.63
CA ARG A 131 9.96 1.98 -13.67
C ARG A 131 8.48 1.78 -13.99
N GLN A 132 8.07 2.13 -15.21
CA GLN A 132 6.72 1.85 -15.69
C GLN A 132 6.53 0.35 -15.90
N GLN A 133 5.46 -0.21 -15.34
CA GLN A 133 5.05 -1.59 -15.55
C GLN A 133 4.11 -1.68 -16.75
N LYS A 134 4.34 -2.69 -17.59
CA LYS A 134 3.59 -2.91 -18.82
C LYS A 134 2.59 -4.03 -18.61
N LEU A 135 1.36 -3.67 -18.27
CA LEU A 135 0.26 -4.61 -18.12
C LEU A 135 -0.65 -4.59 -19.34
N ASP A 136 -1.19 -5.75 -19.70
CA ASP A 136 -2.31 -5.87 -20.62
C ASP A 136 -3.60 -5.45 -19.91
N THR A 137 -4.06 -4.25 -20.22
CA THR A 137 -5.29 -3.66 -19.67
C THR A 137 -6.50 -3.86 -20.59
N SER A 138 -6.41 -4.69 -21.64
CA SER A 138 -7.50 -4.91 -22.61
C SER A 138 -8.79 -5.42 -21.97
N LYS A 139 -8.67 -6.15 -20.85
CA LYS A 139 -9.79 -6.71 -20.07
C LYS A 139 -10.29 -5.79 -18.96
N TRP A 140 -9.76 -4.57 -18.86
CA TRP A 140 -10.15 -3.62 -17.82
C TRP A 140 -11.24 -2.70 -18.34
N ASP A 141 -12.30 -2.55 -17.55
CA ASP A 141 -13.36 -1.58 -17.80
C ASP A 141 -13.04 -0.26 -17.10
N PHE A 142 -12.71 0.76 -17.88
CA PHE A 142 -12.40 2.11 -17.40
C PHE A 142 -13.63 3.04 -17.36
N LYS A 143 -14.79 2.59 -17.85
CA LYS A 143 -15.97 3.45 -18.07
C LYS A 143 -17.05 3.23 -17.03
N SER A 144 -17.25 2.01 -16.57
CA SER A 144 -18.39 1.66 -15.70
C SER A 144 -18.09 1.76 -14.20
N GLY A 145 -16.81 1.82 -13.83
CA GLY A 145 -16.42 1.81 -12.43
C GLY A 145 -16.85 3.04 -11.63
N PRO A 146 -16.88 2.94 -10.28
CA PRO A 146 -17.19 4.05 -9.41
C PRO A 146 -16.24 5.23 -9.60
N VAL A 147 -16.71 6.44 -9.29
CA VAL A 147 -15.89 7.67 -9.39
C VAL A 147 -15.24 7.96 -8.04
N GLN A 148 -13.93 8.18 -8.04
CA GLN A 148 -13.22 8.70 -6.88
C GLN A 148 -13.58 10.18 -6.67
N ILE A 149 -14.05 10.51 -5.47
CA ILE A 149 -14.58 11.85 -5.15
C ILE A 149 -13.53 12.95 -5.40
N SER A 150 -12.25 12.67 -5.13
CA SER A 150 -11.21 13.69 -5.17
C SER A 150 -10.61 13.98 -6.52
N SER A 151 -10.48 12.96 -7.36
CA SER A 151 -9.88 13.12 -8.70
C SER A 151 -10.93 13.20 -9.80
N GLY A 152 -12.17 12.77 -9.54
CA GLY A 152 -13.20 12.60 -10.56
C GLY A 152 -12.92 11.42 -11.51
N MET A 153 -11.85 10.67 -11.30
CA MET A 153 -11.50 9.51 -12.13
C MET A 153 -12.29 8.27 -11.73
N ARG A 154 -12.54 7.38 -12.69
CA ARG A 154 -13.22 6.11 -12.44
C ARG A 154 -12.23 5.00 -12.13
N TYR A 155 -12.48 4.26 -11.05
CA TYR A 155 -11.70 3.07 -10.73
C TYR A 155 -11.88 2.04 -11.85
N PRO A 156 -10.79 1.58 -12.50
CA PRO A 156 -10.90 0.52 -13.49
C PRO A 156 -11.42 -0.75 -12.83
N GLN A 157 -12.20 -1.54 -13.56
CA GLN A 157 -12.74 -2.80 -13.04
C GLN A 157 -12.27 -3.98 -13.87
N THR A 158 -12.11 -5.14 -13.24
CA THR A 158 -11.84 -6.38 -13.96
C THR A 158 -12.40 -7.58 -13.21
N MET A 159 -12.55 -8.70 -13.91
CA MET A 159 -12.99 -9.96 -13.31
C MET A 159 -11.78 -10.77 -12.86
N VAL A 160 -11.84 -11.30 -11.65
CA VAL A 160 -10.82 -12.17 -11.07
C VAL A 160 -11.46 -13.45 -10.56
N LYS A 161 -10.83 -14.60 -10.82
CA LYS A 161 -11.29 -15.88 -10.27
C LYS A 161 -10.88 -16.02 -8.82
N GLU A 162 -11.85 -16.31 -7.96
CA GLU A 162 -11.56 -16.66 -6.58
C GLU A 162 -10.80 -17.99 -6.51
N PRO A 163 -9.71 -18.11 -5.72
CA PRO A 163 -8.86 -19.29 -5.73
C PRO A 163 -9.57 -20.58 -5.30
N VAL A 164 -10.54 -20.47 -4.38
CA VAL A 164 -11.22 -21.62 -3.77
C VAL A 164 -12.50 -21.97 -4.52
N THR A 165 -13.46 -21.05 -4.61
CA THR A 165 -14.76 -21.34 -5.25
C THR A 165 -14.69 -21.33 -6.77
N ARG A 166 -13.64 -20.74 -7.36
CA ARG A 166 -13.49 -20.49 -8.80
C ARG A 166 -14.57 -19.59 -9.40
N ASN A 167 -15.34 -18.90 -8.57
CA ASN A 167 -16.30 -17.91 -9.02
C ASN A 167 -15.58 -16.67 -9.56
N ASP A 168 -16.14 -16.07 -10.60
CA ASP A 168 -15.66 -14.81 -11.12
C ASP A 168 -16.18 -13.67 -10.24
N ILE A 169 -15.27 -12.88 -9.68
CA ILE A 169 -15.55 -11.74 -8.81
C ILE A 169 -15.11 -10.46 -9.53
N LEU A 170 -15.99 -9.46 -9.55
CA LEU A 170 -15.65 -8.12 -10.03
C LEU A 170 -14.81 -7.40 -8.96
N VAL A 171 -13.65 -6.87 -9.35
CA VAL A 171 -12.76 -6.09 -8.47
C VAL A 171 -12.48 -4.71 -9.04
N ASN A 172 -12.45 -3.72 -8.15
CA ASN A 172 -11.98 -2.37 -8.46
C ASN A 172 -10.44 -2.33 -8.34
N LEU A 173 -9.79 -1.85 -9.38
CA LEU A 173 -8.35 -1.65 -9.46
C LEU A 173 -7.98 -0.24 -8.98
N PRO A 174 -6.75 -0.04 -8.47
CA PRO A 174 -6.36 1.26 -7.95
C PRO A 174 -6.11 2.26 -9.08
N LEU A 175 -6.27 3.55 -8.76
CA LEU A 175 -6.04 4.65 -9.68
C LEU A 175 -4.57 5.04 -9.76
N GLY A 176 -4.16 5.61 -10.89
CA GLY A 176 -2.81 6.12 -11.12
C GLY A 176 -1.94 5.20 -11.97
N ASP A 177 -0.76 5.70 -12.32
CA ASP A 177 0.17 4.96 -13.17
C ASP A 177 0.77 3.76 -12.43
N ILE A 178 0.80 2.62 -13.11
CA ILE A 178 1.38 1.38 -12.59
C ILE A 178 2.90 1.49 -12.72
N THR A 179 3.49 2.18 -11.75
CA THR A 179 4.91 2.45 -11.66
C THR A 179 5.45 1.91 -10.34
N MET A 180 6.73 1.51 -10.36
CA MET A 180 7.44 1.14 -9.14
C MET A 180 8.78 1.86 -9.07
N THR A 181 9.25 2.16 -7.86
CA THR A 181 10.64 2.55 -7.65
C THR A 181 11.46 1.27 -7.59
N ALA A 182 12.46 1.15 -8.45
CA ALA A 182 13.38 0.02 -8.46
C ALA A 182 14.83 0.48 -8.30
N THR A 183 15.57 -0.29 -7.52
CA THR A 183 16.97 -0.02 -7.21
C THR A 183 17.78 -1.30 -7.37
N CYS A 184 18.90 -1.19 -8.07
CA CYS A 184 19.90 -2.25 -8.18
C CYS A 184 20.89 -2.16 -7.04
N PHE A 185 21.34 -3.32 -6.56
CA PHE A 185 22.33 -3.45 -5.50
C PHE A 185 23.32 -4.55 -5.85
N GLN A 186 24.53 -4.43 -5.32
CA GLN A 186 25.57 -5.44 -5.40
C GLN A 186 26.07 -5.77 -3.99
N ASP A 187 26.45 -7.02 -3.80
CA ASP A 187 27.24 -7.43 -2.64
C ASP A 187 28.73 -7.23 -2.99
N PRO A 188 29.49 -6.40 -2.26
CA PRO A 188 30.92 -6.23 -2.49
C PRO A 188 31.72 -7.54 -2.48
N LYS A 189 31.23 -8.57 -1.77
CA LYS A 189 31.84 -9.90 -1.71
C LYS A 189 31.48 -10.78 -2.91
N LYS A 190 30.44 -10.41 -3.67
CA LYS A 190 29.93 -11.16 -4.84
C LYS A 190 29.51 -10.19 -5.95
N PRO A 191 30.47 -9.53 -6.62
CA PRO A 191 30.18 -8.44 -7.56
C PRO A 191 29.36 -8.89 -8.79
N ASN A 192 29.44 -10.16 -9.16
CA ASN A 192 28.69 -10.72 -10.30
C ASN A 192 27.20 -10.96 -9.98
N MET A 193 26.81 -10.88 -8.70
CA MET A 193 25.43 -11.06 -8.27
C MET A 193 24.75 -9.71 -8.14
N THR A 194 23.72 -9.50 -8.95
CA THR A 194 22.85 -8.32 -8.85
C THR A 194 21.61 -8.66 -8.05
N PHE A 195 21.29 -7.78 -7.10
CA PHE A 195 20.03 -7.79 -6.36
C PHE A 195 19.20 -6.59 -6.80
N ILE A 196 17.90 -6.77 -7.00
CA ILE A 196 17.00 -5.70 -7.40
C ILE A 196 15.82 -5.70 -6.45
N GLY A 197 15.57 -4.55 -5.84
CA GLY A 197 14.40 -4.30 -5.02
C GLY A 197 13.51 -3.28 -5.70
N GLY A 198 12.33 -3.71 -6.17
CA GLY A 198 11.32 -2.83 -6.75
C GLY A 198 10.07 -2.78 -5.88
N TYR A 199 9.48 -1.60 -5.68
CA TYR A 199 8.29 -1.46 -4.85
C TYR A 199 7.34 -0.36 -5.31
N PHE A 200 6.08 -0.51 -4.93
CA PHE A 200 5.07 0.52 -5.01
C PHE A 200 4.08 0.36 -3.84
N PHE A 201 3.18 1.31 -3.71
CA PHE A 201 2.16 1.33 -2.68
C PHE A 201 0.78 1.52 -3.28
N ILE A 202 -0.21 0.89 -2.67
CA ILE A 202 -1.64 1.16 -2.88
C ILE A 202 -2.14 1.82 -1.61
N ALA A 203 -2.41 3.12 -1.65
CA ALA A 203 -2.89 3.90 -0.53
C ALA A 203 -4.28 4.47 -0.86
N ASN A 204 -5.30 4.16 -0.05
CA ASN A 204 -6.67 4.63 -0.27
C ASN A 204 -7.10 4.51 -1.75
N GLY A 205 -6.94 3.30 -2.31
CA GLY A 205 -7.32 3.01 -3.70
C GLY A 205 -6.47 3.68 -4.79
N SER A 206 -5.34 4.31 -4.47
CA SER A 206 -4.46 4.98 -5.44
C SER A 206 -3.04 4.42 -5.38
N LEU A 207 -2.37 4.35 -6.53
CA LEU A 207 -1.01 3.88 -6.69
C LEU A 207 0.01 5.00 -6.46
N THR A 208 1.15 4.65 -5.85
CA THR A 208 2.33 5.51 -5.85
C THR A 208 3.61 4.70 -5.76
N PRO A 209 4.67 5.07 -6.51
CA PRO A 209 5.98 4.45 -6.36
C PRO A 209 6.78 5.03 -5.17
N SER A 210 6.28 6.07 -4.49
CA SER A 210 7.05 6.83 -3.49
C SER A 210 6.57 6.59 -2.06
N ALA A 211 7.49 6.16 -1.18
CA ALA A 211 7.22 6.01 0.24
C ALA A 211 6.88 7.34 0.94
N LEU A 212 7.36 8.47 0.40
CA LEU A 212 7.05 9.80 0.92
C LEU A 212 5.62 10.23 0.57
N ALA A 213 5.12 9.81 -0.60
CA ALA A 213 3.78 10.16 -1.08
C ALA A 213 2.66 9.37 -0.38
N VAL A 214 2.97 8.18 0.17
CA VAL A 214 1.99 7.31 0.86
C VAL A 214 1.22 8.07 1.94
N ARG A 215 1.91 8.89 2.74
CA ARG A 215 1.27 9.65 3.82
C ARG A 215 0.22 10.62 3.28
N ASN A 216 0.53 11.33 2.19
CA ASN A 216 -0.39 12.30 1.59
C ASN A 216 -1.61 11.62 0.98
N LEU A 217 -1.47 10.40 0.48
CA LEU A 217 -2.58 9.62 -0.09
C LEU A 217 -3.45 8.95 0.99
N SER A 218 -2.85 8.44 2.06
CA SER A 218 -3.56 7.71 3.12
C SER A 218 -4.11 8.58 4.26
N PHE A 219 -3.52 9.76 4.52
CA PHE A 219 -3.90 10.66 5.64
C PHE A 219 -4.57 11.95 5.18
N ARG A 220 -5.47 11.87 4.21
CA ARG A 220 -6.26 13.04 3.82
C ARG A 220 -7.22 13.39 4.94
N LEU A 221 -7.25 14.66 5.37
CA LEU A 221 -8.02 15.09 6.54
C LEU A 221 -9.51 14.71 6.45
N THR A 222 -10.07 14.67 5.24
CA THR A 222 -11.48 14.35 4.97
C THR A 222 -11.82 12.87 5.02
N ASP A 223 -10.83 11.98 5.00
CA ASP A 223 -11.08 10.54 4.92
C ASP A 223 -11.25 9.97 6.34
N ARG A 224 -12.36 9.29 6.61
CA ARG A 224 -12.59 8.63 7.91
C ARG A 224 -11.64 7.46 8.14
N TYR A 225 -11.39 6.71 7.08
CA TYR A 225 -10.58 5.51 7.07
C TYR A 225 -9.23 5.77 6.43
N ALA A 226 -8.22 4.99 6.79
CA ALA A 226 -6.93 5.02 6.12
C ALA A 226 -6.34 3.62 5.99
N TYR A 227 -5.77 3.34 4.82
CA TYR A 227 -4.88 2.20 4.66
C TYR A 227 -3.81 2.47 3.61
N TYR A 228 -2.72 1.73 3.69
CA TYR A 228 -1.89 1.47 2.53
C TYR A 228 -1.38 0.03 2.54
N CYS A 229 -1.08 -0.46 1.36
CA CYS A 229 -0.45 -1.74 1.12
C CYS A 229 0.87 -1.49 0.39
N LYS A 230 1.98 -1.99 0.94
CA LYS A 230 3.26 -2.05 0.26
C LYS A 230 3.33 -3.34 -0.55
N VAL A 231 3.75 -3.22 -1.81
CA VAL A 231 4.07 -4.36 -2.66
C VAL A 231 5.52 -4.21 -3.10
N GLN A 232 6.34 -5.22 -2.82
CA GLN A 232 7.75 -5.26 -3.18
C GLN A 232 8.09 -6.54 -3.92
N PHE A 233 8.83 -6.40 -5.00
CA PHE A 233 9.47 -7.47 -5.74
C PHE A 233 10.96 -7.46 -5.44
N SER A 234 11.51 -8.63 -5.10
CA SER A 234 12.94 -8.82 -4.90
C SER A 234 13.43 -9.88 -5.87
N TYR A 235 14.41 -9.49 -6.68
CA TYR A 235 14.98 -10.32 -7.74
C TYR A 235 16.48 -10.42 -7.56
N ARG A 236 17.03 -11.61 -7.85
CA ARG A 236 18.46 -11.88 -7.71
C ARG A 236 18.93 -12.70 -8.90
N VAL A 237 19.98 -12.24 -9.56
CA VAL A 237 20.50 -12.89 -10.76
C VAL A 237 22.00 -12.68 -10.91
N ASN A 238 22.68 -13.67 -11.48
CA ASN A 238 24.11 -13.60 -11.80
C ASN A 238 24.32 -12.96 -13.18
N GLU A 239 23.89 -11.71 -13.31
CA GLU A 239 23.98 -10.89 -14.52
C GLU A 239 24.32 -9.46 -14.10
N PRO A 240 24.99 -8.66 -14.95
CA PRO A 240 25.32 -7.27 -14.63
C PRO A 240 24.06 -6.41 -14.46
N PRO A 241 24.09 -5.35 -13.64
CA PRO A 241 22.92 -4.53 -13.31
C PRO A 241 22.13 -4.00 -14.51
N GLU A 242 22.81 -3.62 -15.59
CA GLU A 242 22.23 -3.08 -16.82
C GLU A 242 21.32 -4.09 -17.53
N LYS A 243 21.69 -5.37 -17.49
CA LYS A 243 20.89 -6.47 -18.07
C LYS A 243 19.85 -6.96 -17.07
N ALA A 244 20.25 -7.10 -15.80
CA ALA A 244 19.39 -7.58 -14.73
C ALA A 244 18.13 -6.72 -14.54
N ILE A 245 18.25 -5.39 -14.67
CA ILE A 245 17.09 -4.49 -14.54
C ILE A 245 16.06 -4.70 -15.65
N THR A 246 16.50 -4.92 -16.89
CA THR A 246 15.59 -5.19 -18.02
C THR A 246 14.87 -6.53 -17.83
N MET A 247 15.56 -7.55 -17.33
CA MET A 247 14.95 -8.83 -16.98
C MET A 247 13.92 -8.66 -15.85
N PHE A 248 14.27 -7.89 -14.82
CA PHE A 248 13.38 -7.57 -13.72
C PHE A 248 12.09 -6.90 -14.20
N ASP A 249 12.16 -5.98 -15.15
CA ASP A 249 10.97 -5.30 -15.67
C ASP A 249 9.98 -6.24 -16.35
N GLN A 250 10.50 -7.14 -17.18
CA GLN A 250 9.68 -8.13 -17.88
C GLN A 250 9.01 -9.06 -16.87
N LEU A 251 9.79 -9.59 -15.92
CA LEU A 251 9.30 -10.52 -14.91
C LEU A 251 8.32 -9.88 -13.92
N SER A 252 8.62 -8.67 -13.46
CA SER A 252 7.75 -7.95 -12.52
C SER A 252 6.45 -7.50 -13.17
N SER A 253 6.47 -7.05 -14.44
CA SER A 253 5.26 -6.72 -15.19
C SER A 253 4.38 -7.97 -15.42
N ASP A 254 4.99 -9.08 -15.83
CA ASP A 254 4.26 -10.34 -16.08
C ASP A 254 3.64 -10.92 -14.79
N LEU A 255 4.40 -10.94 -13.68
CA LEU A 255 3.86 -11.37 -12.40
C LEU A 255 2.77 -10.41 -11.89
N LEU A 256 2.98 -9.10 -12.04
CA LEU A 256 2.04 -8.07 -11.59
C LEU A 256 0.70 -8.14 -12.35
N GLN A 257 0.72 -8.54 -13.63
CA GLN A 257 -0.48 -8.76 -14.45
C GLN A 257 -1.52 -9.64 -13.75
N SER A 258 -1.06 -10.71 -13.10
CA SER A 258 -1.93 -11.65 -12.38
C SER A 258 -2.05 -11.33 -10.90
N LEU A 259 -1.00 -10.78 -10.28
CA LEU A 259 -0.98 -10.45 -8.86
C LEU A 259 -1.91 -9.28 -8.53
N LEU A 260 -1.93 -8.21 -9.32
CA LEU A 260 -2.65 -6.98 -8.96
C LEU A 260 -4.16 -7.20 -8.77
N PRO A 261 -4.91 -7.85 -9.69
CA PRO A 261 -6.33 -8.10 -9.47
C PRO A 261 -6.60 -9.01 -8.25
N GLN A 262 -5.75 -10.01 -8.02
CA GLN A 262 -5.85 -10.93 -6.88
C GLN A 262 -5.55 -10.23 -5.54
N LEU A 263 -4.59 -9.31 -5.55
CA LEU A 263 -4.30 -8.46 -4.40
C LEU A 263 -5.48 -7.53 -4.12
N MET A 264 -6.04 -6.89 -5.15
CA MET A 264 -7.18 -6.01 -5.00
C MET A 264 -8.41 -6.74 -4.46
N ARG A 265 -8.62 -8.03 -4.78
CA ARG A 265 -9.65 -8.88 -4.13
C ARG A 265 -9.49 -8.91 -2.61
N SER A 266 -8.26 -8.97 -2.12
CA SER A 266 -7.94 -9.11 -0.69
C SER A 266 -7.97 -7.77 0.04
N LEU A 267 -7.51 -6.70 -0.63
CA LEU A 267 -7.52 -5.34 -0.10
C LEU A 267 -8.94 -4.78 0.06
N PRO A 268 -9.13 -3.76 0.93
CA PRO A 268 -10.43 -3.12 1.07
C PRO A 268 -10.95 -2.55 -0.26
N ASP A 269 -12.25 -2.73 -0.49
CA ASP A 269 -12.93 -2.10 -1.62
C ASP A 269 -13.13 -0.61 -1.34
N TRP A 270 -12.08 0.16 -1.61
CA TRP A 270 -12.00 1.58 -1.29
C TRP A 270 -13.16 2.43 -1.86
N PRO A 271 -13.61 2.24 -3.12
CA PRO A 271 -14.78 2.95 -3.64
C PRO A 271 -16.06 2.77 -2.79
N SER A 272 -16.27 1.57 -2.23
CA SER A 272 -17.39 1.30 -1.34
C SER A 272 -17.24 1.98 0.02
N LEU A 273 -16.02 2.24 0.47
CA LEU A 273 -15.74 2.94 1.73
C LEU A 273 -15.86 4.46 1.58
N GLU A 274 -15.39 5.01 0.46
CA GLU A 274 -15.57 6.43 0.12
C GLU A 274 -17.06 6.77 0.03
N SER A 275 -17.87 5.94 -0.65
CA SER A 275 -19.31 6.17 -0.81
C SER A 275 -20.10 6.03 0.50
N LYS A 276 -19.75 5.08 1.36
CA LYS A 276 -20.36 4.97 2.70
C LYS A 276 -20.00 6.17 3.58
N SER A 277 -18.75 6.62 3.50
CA SER A 277 -18.31 7.82 4.22
C SER A 277 -19.06 9.06 3.74
N SER A 278 -19.32 9.20 2.44
CA SER A 278 -20.13 10.30 1.89
C SER A 278 -21.62 10.20 2.21
N THR A 279 -22.20 9.00 2.25
CA THR A 279 -23.63 8.81 2.55
C THR A 279 -23.94 8.99 4.03
N ALA A 280 -23.06 8.53 4.94
CA ALA A 280 -23.17 8.82 6.36
C ALA A 280 -23.13 10.34 6.66
N LEU A 281 -22.54 11.13 5.76
CA LEU A 281 -22.50 12.59 5.83
C LEU A 281 -23.79 13.27 5.30
N GLY A 282 -24.69 12.54 4.63
CA GLY A 282 -25.94 13.09 4.07
C GLY A 282 -27.20 12.80 4.89
N ASN A 283 -27.14 11.89 5.87
CA ASN A 283 -28.29 11.51 6.72
C ASN A 283 -28.31 12.23 8.09
N ASN A 284 -27.40 13.18 8.33
CA ASN A 284 -27.35 14.00 9.55
C ASN A 284 -27.75 15.47 9.31
N SER A 285 -28.40 15.77 8.18
CA SER A 285 -29.01 17.08 7.88
C SER A 285 -30.49 17.09 8.16
#